data_AF-A0A816GXJ6-F1
#
_entry.id   AF-A0A816GXJ6-F1
#
_cell.length_a   1.000
_cell.length_b   1.000
_cell.length_c   1.000
_cell.angle_alpha   90.00
_cell.angle_beta   90.00
_cell.angle_gamma   90.00
#
_symmetry.space_group_name_H-M   'P 1'
#
loop_
_entity.id
_entity.type
_entity.pdbx_description
1 polymer ?
#
loop_
_entity_poly.entity_id
_entity_poly.type
_entity_poly.pdbx_seq_one_letter_code
_entity_poly.pdbx_strand_id
1 'polypeptide(L)'
;MYRNPYQWYAPTIDASMDTRRLTMRPFKVPVQRILSSVDLRRWLTPVKNQAQTDACAANAFAGAIEYIIKRRAGHNVNVSRLFIYYNGRMIQQRSFEVTDGGASK
;
A
#
# COMPACT_ATOMS: atom_id res chain seq x y z
N MET A 1 -15.37 -4.92 -23.53
CA MET A 1 -15.44 -4.76 -22.05
C MET A 1 -14.20 -4.02 -21.59
N TYR A 2 -14.30 -2.72 -21.27
CA TYR A 2 -13.20 -1.95 -20.71
C TYR A 2 -13.03 -2.35 -19.23
N ARG A 3 -11.96 -3.08 -18.88
CA ARG A 3 -11.55 -3.22 -17.47
C ARG A 3 -10.85 -1.92 -17.08
N ASN A 4 -11.33 -1.27 -16.02
CA ASN A 4 -10.64 -0.15 -15.41
C ASN A 4 -9.32 -0.68 -14.78
N PRO A 5 -8.13 -0.22 -15.23
CA PRO A 5 -6.83 -0.68 -14.74
C PRO A 5 -6.47 -0.16 -13.34
N TYR A 6 -7.40 0.54 -12.67
CA TYR A 6 -7.25 1.09 -11.32
C TYR A 6 -8.17 0.36 -10.33
N GLN A 7 -8.13 -0.97 -10.32
CA GLN A 7 -8.96 -1.78 -9.43
C GLN A 7 -8.51 -1.66 -7.96
N TRP A 8 -9.12 -0.73 -7.24
CA TRP A 8 -9.28 -0.85 -5.79
C TRP A 8 -10.55 -1.64 -5.54
N TYR A 9 -10.42 -2.87 -5.06
CA TYR A 9 -11.56 -3.59 -4.52
C TYR A 9 -11.98 -2.90 -3.22
N ALA A 10 -13.20 -2.39 -3.16
CA ALA A 10 -13.81 -2.08 -1.88
C ALA A 10 -13.71 -3.35 -1.00
N PRO A 11 -13.37 -3.23 0.30
CA PRO A 11 -13.22 -4.40 1.15
C PRO A 11 -14.54 -5.19 1.13
N THR A 12 -14.53 -6.35 0.47
CA THR A 12 -15.58 -7.37 0.57
C THR A 12 -15.50 -8.11 1.91
N ILE A 13 -14.48 -7.82 2.71
CA ILE A 13 -14.44 -8.16 4.12
C ILE A 13 -15.51 -7.29 4.77
N ASP A 14 -16.67 -7.89 5.00
CA ASP A 14 -17.66 -7.36 5.92
C ASP A 14 -16.92 -6.90 7.19
N ALA A 15 -16.93 -5.59 7.43
CA ALA A 15 -16.25 -4.99 8.56
C ALA A 15 -16.77 -5.53 9.90
N SER A 16 -17.94 -6.20 9.91
CA SER A 16 -18.48 -6.91 11.05
C SER A 16 -17.69 -8.19 11.41
N MET A 17 -16.95 -8.78 10.46
CA MET A 17 -16.23 -10.05 10.67
C MET A 17 -14.78 -9.89 11.16
N ASP A 18 -14.22 -8.68 11.15
CA ASP A 18 -12.89 -8.41 11.71
C ASP A 18 -12.99 -7.73 13.08
N THR A 19 -13.25 -8.54 14.11
CA THR A 19 -13.35 -8.10 15.51
C THR A 19 -12.03 -7.60 16.10
N ARG A 20 -10.90 -7.77 15.38
CA ARG A 20 -9.57 -7.29 15.79
C ARG A 20 -9.15 -6.00 15.09
N ARG A 21 -10.04 -5.40 14.30
CA ARG A 21 -9.75 -4.14 13.61
C ARG A 21 -9.43 -3.07 14.65
N LEU A 22 -8.13 -2.78 14.78
CA LEU A 22 -7.67 -1.69 15.63
C LEU A 22 -8.22 -0.40 15.03
N THR A 23 -9.12 0.24 15.77
CA THR A 23 -9.49 1.63 15.45
C THR A 23 -8.24 2.46 15.65
N MET A 24 -7.83 3.18 14.61
CA MET A 24 -6.79 4.19 14.76
C MET A 24 -7.28 5.16 15.83
N ARG A 25 -6.63 5.14 17.00
CA ARG A 25 -6.90 6.14 18.04
C ARG A 25 -6.48 7.48 17.47
N PRO A 26 -7.40 8.47 17.35
CA PRO A 26 -7.03 9.77 16.84
C PRO A 26 -5.94 10.34 17.76
N PHE A 27 -4.77 10.61 17.18
CA PHE A 27 -3.70 11.27 17.90
C PHE A 27 -4.15 12.71 18.15
N LYS A 28 -4.50 13.04 19.41
CA LYS A 28 -4.92 14.38 19.80
C LYS A 28 -3.72 15.32 19.70
N VAL A 29 -3.61 16.03 18.58
CA VAL A 29 -2.64 17.11 18.40
C VAL A 29 -3.28 18.40 18.91
N PRO A 30 -2.67 19.15 19.84
CA PRO A 30 -3.14 20.49 20.16
C PRO A 30 -3.11 21.36 18.89
N VAL A 31 -4.19 22.09 18.63
CA VAL A 31 -4.42 22.82 17.37
C VAL A 31 -3.29 23.82 17.06
N GLN A 32 -2.61 24.35 18.08
CA GLN A 32 -1.45 25.24 17.90
C GLN A 32 -0.23 24.56 17.23
N ARG A 33 -0.24 23.24 17.02
CA ARG A 33 0.93 22.46 16.57
C ARG A 33 0.79 21.87 15.17
N ILE A 34 -0.29 22.18 14.44
CA ILE A 34 -0.47 21.74 13.06
C ILE A 34 0.20 22.77 12.15
N LEU A 35 1.24 22.34 11.43
CA LEU A 35 1.87 23.17 10.41
C LEU A 35 0.90 23.37 9.24
N SER A 36 0.87 24.57 8.67
CA SER A 36 0.06 24.89 7.49
C SER A 36 0.49 24.12 6.23
N SER A 37 1.74 23.62 6.21
CA SER A 37 2.27 22.78 5.14
C SER A 37 3.32 21.82 5.68
N VAL A 38 3.37 20.61 5.13
CA VAL A 38 4.35 19.56 5.46
C VAL A 38 4.84 18.92 4.17
N ASP A 39 6.15 19.00 3.92
CA ASP A 39 6.80 18.33 2.78
C ASP A 39 7.63 17.13 3.27
N LEU A 40 7.19 15.93 2.90
CA LEU A 40 7.85 14.67 3.24
C LEU A 40 8.79 14.15 2.14
N ARG A 41 8.89 14.82 0.98
CA ARG A 41 9.61 14.31 -0.21
C ARG A 41 11.06 13.95 0.06
N ARG A 42 11.73 14.63 0.99
CA ARG A 42 13.12 14.30 1.39
C ARG A 42 13.27 12.85 1.88
N TRP A 43 12.21 12.26 2.44
CA TRP A 43 12.17 10.88 2.92
C TRP A 43 11.40 9.93 1.99
N LEU A 44 10.96 10.40 0.83
CA LEU A 44 10.37 9.52 -0.18
C LEU A 44 11.44 9.01 -1.14
N THR A 45 11.23 7.81 -1.65
CA THR A 45 11.98 7.23 -2.77
C THR A 45 11.42 7.75 -4.11
N PRO A 46 12.14 7.58 -5.23
CA PRO A 46 11.62 7.94 -6.55
C PRO A 46 10.25 7.31 -6.83
N VAL A 47 9.41 8.05 -7.56
CA VAL A 47 8.08 7.58 -7.98
C VAL A 47 8.22 6.27 -8.76
N LYS A 48 7.41 5.28 -8.40
CA LYS A 48 7.42 3.95 -9.00
C LYS A 48 6.46 3.90 -10.20
N ASN A 49 6.88 3.28 -11.29
CA ASN A 49 5.99 2.97 -12.41
C ASN A 49 5.27 1.64 -12.14
N GLN A 50 3.93 1.65 -12.13
CA GLN A 50 3.10 0.45 -11.94
C GLN A 50 2.90 -0.36 -13.23
N ALA A 51 3.31 0.17 -14.38
CA ALA A 51 3.05 -0.40 -15.71
C ALA A 51 1.56 -0.74 -15.90
N GLN A 52 1.24 -1.74 -16.71
CA GLN A 52 -0.14 -2.19 -16.97
C GLN A 52 -0.58 -3.25 -15.94
N THR A 53 -0.26 -3.04 -14.66
CA THR A 53 -0.64 -3.95 -13.56
C THR A 53 -1.59 -3.28 -12.58
N ASP A 54 -2.45 -4.08 -11.94
CA ASP A 54 -3.35 -3.65 -10.85
C ASP A 54 -2.61 -3.55 -9.49
N ALA A 55 -1.34 -3.13 -9.49
CA ALA A 55 -0.47 -3.15 -8.32
C ALA A 55 -0.50 -1.87 -7.47
N CYS A 56 -1.50 -0.99 -7.63
CA CYS A 56 -1.54 0.32 -6.95
C CYS A 56 -1.44 0.20 -5.40
N ALA A 57 -2.14 -0.76 -4.80
CA ALA A 57 -2.04 -1.07 -3.37
C ALA A 57 -0.64 -1.54 -2.96
N ALA A 58 0.00 -2.37 -3.79
CA ALA A 58 1.36 -2.86 -3.55
C ALA A 58 2.41 -1.74 -3.68
N ASN A 59 2.24 -0.83 -4.66
CA ASN A 59 3.09 0.36 -4.82
C ASN A 59 2.96 1.29 -3.60
N ALA A 60 1.74 1.56 -3.14
CA ALA A 60 1.50 2.39 -1.96
C ALA A 60 2.12 1.79 -0.69
N PHE A 61 1.95 0.48 -0.48
CA PHE A 61 2.50 -0.22 0.69
C PHE A 61 4.03 -0.25 0.66
N ALA A 62 4.63 -0.58 -0.50
CA ALA A 62 6.09 -0.52 -0.67
C ALA A 62 6.62 0.88 -0.36
N GLY A 63 6.01 1.93 -0.91
CA GLY A 63 6.40 3.31 -0.66
C GLY A 63 6.32 3.73 0.81
N ALA A 64 5.30 3.25 1.56
CA ALA A 64 5.18 3.51 2.99
C ALA A 64 6.32 2.87 3.80
N ILE A 65 6.69 1.62 3.49
CA ILE A 65 7.82 0.93 4.13
C ILE A 65 9.15 1.61 3.79
N GLU A 66 9.37 1.92 2.51
CA GLU A 66 10.56 2.65 2.04
C GLU A 66 10.70 4.00 2.75
N TYR A 67 9.59 4.74 2.92
CA TYR A 67 9.56 5.99 3.68
C TYR A 67 9.97 5.80 5.15
N ILE A 68 9.42 4.80 5.84
CA ILE A 68 9.75 4.53 7.25
C ILE A 68 11.23 4.22 7.40
N ILE A 69 11.78 3.38 6.52
CA ILE A 69 13.19 2.98 6.55
C ILE A 69 14.08 4.18 6.25
N LYS A 70 13.80 4.94 5.18
CA LYS A 70 14.57 6.14 4.85
C LYS A 70 14.53 7.18 5.96
N ARG A 71 13.36 7.37 6.59
CA ARG A 71 13.19 8.33 7.69
C ARG A 71 13.92 7.92 8.97
N ARG A 72 14.00 6.62 9.27
CA ARG A 72 14.61 6.11 10.52
C ARG A 72 16.10 5.78 10.37
N ALA A 73 16.49 5.18 9.25
CA ALA A 73 17.81 4.61 9.02
C ALA A 73 18.63 5.36 7.95
N GLY A 74 18.07 6.39 7.32
CA GLY A 74 18.80 7.30 6.43
C GLY A 74 19.18 6.75 5.04
N HIS A 75 18.91 5.49 4.74
CA HIS A 75 19.22 4.87 3.44
C HIS A 75 17.96 4.42 2.71
N ASN A 76 18.07 4.35 1.37
CA ASN A 76 16.99 3.87 0.51
C ASN A 76 17.02 2.35 0.47
N VAL A 77 15.84 1.73 0.50
CA VAL A 77 15.65 0.32 0.14
C VAL A 77 14.66 0.25 -1.01
N ASN A 78 14.71 -0.84 -1.79
CA ASN A 78 13.75 -1.11 -2.84
C ASN A 78 12.91 -2.31 -2.43
N VAL A 79 11.71 -2.05 -1.91
CA VAL A 79 10.81 -3.11 -1.44
C VAL A 79 10.17 -3.80 -2.64
N SER A 80 10.15 -5.14 -2.65
CA SER A 80 9.57 -5.91 -3.75
C SER A 80 8.05 -5.73 -3.82
N ARG A 81 7.61 -4.93 -4.80
CA ARG A 81 6.19 -4.70 -5.09
C ARG A 81 5.49 -5.95 -5.60
N LEU A 82 6.19 -6.77 -6.37
CA LEU A 82 5.66 -8.05 -6.87
C LEU A 82 5.45 -9.05 -5.73
N PHE A 83 6.34 -9.07 -4.74
CA PHE A 83 6.14 -9.90 -3.55
C PHE A 83 4.87 -9.49 -2.78
N ILE A 84 4.68 -8.18 -2.57
CA ILE A 84 3.47 -7.66 -1.90
C ILE A 84 2.22 -7.98 -2.71
N TYR A 85 2.26 -7.75 -4.03
CA TYR A 85 1.15 -7.99 -4.94
C TYR A 85 0.73 -9.46 -4.97
N TYR A 86 1.69 -10.37 -5.14
CA TYR A 86 1.47 -11.82 -5.17
C TYR A 86 0.80 -12.31 -3.88
N ASN A 87 1.39 -11.99 -2.72
CA ASN A 87 0.86 -12.44 -1.44
C ASN A 87 -0.48 -11.78 -1.10
N GLY A 88 -0.69 -10.52 -1.49
CA GLY A 88 -1.97 -9.83 -1.31
C GLY A 88 -3.11 -10.49 -2.07
N ARG A 89 -2.86 -10.96 -3.30
CA ARG A 89 -3.85 -11.68 -4.11
C ARG A 89 -4.21 -13.04 -3.52
N MET A 90 -3.22 -13.79 -3.04
CA MET A 90 -3.43 -15.07 -2.34
C MET A 90 -4.40 -14.93 -1.16
N ILE A 91 -4.21 -13.89 -0.34
CA ILE A 91 -5.06 -13.63 0.83
C ILE A 91 -6.48 -13.24 0.40
N GLN A 92 -6.61 -12.38 -0.62
CA GLN A 92 -7.91 -11.88 -1.08
C GLN A 92 -8.78 -12.99 -1.68
N GLN A 93 -8.19 -13.89 -2.45
CA GLN A 93 -8.95 -14.91 -3.17
C GLN A 93 -9.41 -16.05 -2.24
N ARG A 94 -8.83 -16.19 -1.03
CA ARG A 94 -9.07 -17.32 -0.09
C ARG A 94 -8.99 -18.70 -0.78
N SER A 95 -8.37 -18.75 -1.95
CA SER A 95 -8.16 -19.93 -2.78
C SER A 95 -6.68 -19.95 -3.14
N PHE A 96 -6.11 -21.15 -3.12
CA PHE A 96 -4.71 -21.38 -3.50
C PHE A 96 -4.52 -21.39 -5.02
N GLU A 97 -5.56 -21.00 -5.78
CA GLU A 97 -5.55 -21.03 -7.23
C GLU A 97 -4.86 -19.75 -7.75
N VAL A 98 -3.54 -19.85 -7.80
CA VAL A 98 -2.65 -18.78 -8.25
C VAL A 98 -2.78 -18.65 -9.76
N THR A 99 -3.60 -17.72 -10.22
CA THR A 99 -3.50 -17.26 -11.62
C THR A 99 -2.48 -16.11 -11.66
N ASP A 100 -1.37 -16.35 -12.35
CA ASP A 100 -0.21 -15.47 -12.48
C ASP A 100 -0.44 -14.19 -13.31
N GLY A 101 -1.70 -13.93 -13.68
CA GLY A 101 -2.13 -12.97 -14.71
C GLY A 101 -1.85 -11.48 -14.46
N GLY A 102 -0.94 -11.13 -13.54
CA GLY A 102 -0.49 -9.76 -13.29
C GLY A 102 0.94 -9.62 -12.77
N ALA A 103 1.69 -10.71 -12.55
CA ALA A 103 3.09 -10.64 -12.10
C ALA A 103 4.11 -10.74 -13.25
N SER A 104 3.64 -11.01 -14.47
CA SER A 104 4.46 -11.20 -15.65
C SER A 104 4.15 -10.11 -16.67
N LYS A 105 4.79 -8.95 -16.53
CA LYS A 105 5.28 -8.06 -17.61
C LYS A 105 5.92 -6.81 -17.01
#